data_AF-A0A498DSR4-F1
#
_entry.id   AF-A0A498DSR4-F1
#
_cell.length_a   1.000
_cell.length_b   1.000
_cell.length_c   1.000
_cell.angle_alpha   90.00
_cell.angle_beta   90.00
_cell.angle_gamma   90.00
#
_symmetry.space_group_name_H-M   'P 1'
#
loop_
_entity.id
_entity.type
_entity.pdbx_description
1 polymer ?
#
loop_
_entity_poly.entity_id
_entity_poly.type
_entity_poly.pdbx_seq_one_letter_code
_entity_poly.pdbx_strand_id
1 'polypeptide(L)'
;MSTRTLPGAAAVLVTAAAVLLAGCSGGGDGKDGGSGARPSAASTPTAGTGGEDGTGTEDGEDAEEPDRDEAAKGPKVPEAELTPATGSFSKKQKKYLVDRVPEGMDPAAVLEAGTAACDRIGTTADADREAAVSALKEGEIANAEAAVDHLCPEYEPLLKAAGLK
;
A
#
# COMPACT_ATOMS: atom_id res chain seq x y z
N MET A 1 -35.09 -28.12 -32.42
CA MET A 1 -34.60 -29.43 -32.88
C MET A 1 -33.83 -29.24 -34.17
N SER A 2 -32.49 -29.23 -34.11
CA SER A 2 -31.61 -29.66 -35.21
C SER A 2 -30.19 -29.74 -34.69
N THR A 3 -29.83 -30.96 -34.31
CA THR A 3 -28.51 -31.44 -33.94
C THR A 3 -27.69 -31.70 -35.20
N ARG A 4 -26.43 -31.26 -35.21
CA ARG A 4 -25.35 -32.00 -35.89
C ARG A 4 -24.11 -31.98 -35.00
N THR A 5 -23.63 -33.18 -34.73
CA THR A 5 -22.48 -33.48 -33.88
C THR A 5 -21.53 -34.39 -34.66
N LEU A 6 -20.23 -34.32 -34.29
CA LEU A 6 -19.10 -35.26 -34.51
C LEU A 6 -18.16 -34.97 -35.70
N PRO A 7 -16.91 -35.50 -35.71
CA PRO A 7 -15.83 -35.39 -34.71
C PRO A 7 -14.44 -35.17 -35.39
N GLY A 8 -13.35 -34.88 -34.65
CA GLY A 8 -11.99 -34.98 -35.22
C GLY A 8 -10.89 -34.29 -34.42
N ALA A 9 -9.97 -35.12 -33.88
CA ALA A 9 -8.87 -34.79 -32.98
C ALA A 9 -7.68 -34.06 -33.64
N ALA A 10 -6.94 -33.27 -32.85
CA ALA A 10 -5.48 -33.36 -32.71
C ALA A 10 -4.97 -32.30 -31.73
N ALA A 11 -4.21 -32.74 -30.72
CA ALA A 11 -3.48 -31.91 -29.77
C ALA A 11 -2.32 -31.16 -30.46
N VAL A 12 -2.12 -29.89 -30.13
CA VAL A 12 -0.86 -29.17 -30.39
C VAL A 12 -0.50 -28.29 -29.19
N LEU A 13 0.39 -28.84 -28.37
CA LEU A 13 1.55 -28.25 -27.71
C LEU A 13 1.48 -26.81 -27.17
N VAL A 14 1.69 -26.75 -25.86
CA VAL A 14 2.10 -25.62 -25.02
C VAL A 14 3.34 -24.91 -25.57
N THR A 15 3.28 -23.58 -25.66
CA THR A 15 4.46 -22.71 -25.51
C THR A 15 4.07 -21.45 -24.74
N ALA A 16 4.41 -21.46 -23.45
CA ALA A 16 4.40 -20.27 -22.60
C ALA A 16 5.58 -19.37 -23.00
N ALA A 17 5.28 -18.14 -23.44
CA ALA A 17 6.27 -17.08 -23.58
C ALA A 17 6.17 -16.17 -22.35
N ALA A 18 6.96 -16.48 -21.32
CA ALA A 18 7.20 -15.58 -20.21
C ALA A 18 8.17 -14.48 -20.68
N VAL A 19 7.65 -13.28 -20.90
CA VAL A 19 8.49 -12.09 -21.16
C VAL A 19 8.86 -11.49 -19.80
N LEU A 20 10.01 -11.92 -19.27
CA LEU A 20 10.66 -11.25 -18.14
C LEU A 20 11.43 -10.05 -18.69
N LEU A 21 10.93 -8.84 -18.42
CA LEU A 21 11.68 -7.59 -18.60
C LEU A 21 12.75 -7.51 -17.51
N ALA A 22 13.89 -8.16 -17.79
CA ALA A 22 15.11 -8.00 -17.01
C ALA A 22 15.69 -6.59 -17.24
N GLY A 23 16.18 -6.04 -16.14
CA GLY A 23 16.62 -4.66 -16.01
C GLY A 23 17.75 -4.23 -16.94
N CYS A 24 17.74 -2.93 -17.20
CA CYS A 24 18.85 -2.20 -17.79
C CYS A 24 19.90 -1.96 -16.70
N SER A 25 20.96 -2.77 -16.66
CA SER A 25 22.22 -2.44 -15.99
C SER A 25 23.34 -2.84 -16.93
N GLY A 26 24.15 -1.87 -17.32
CA GLY A 26 24.97 -1.92 -18.52
C GLY A 26 26.32 -2.63 -18.38
N GLY A 27 26.98 -2.70 -19.53
CA GLY A 27 28.43 -2.66 -19.67
C GLY A 27 29.17 -4.01 -19.77
N GLY A 28 29.70 -4.27 -20.98
CA GLY A 28 31.05 -4.81 -21.12
C GLY A 28 31.23 -6.29 -21.46
N ASP A 29 31.81 -6.51 -22.64
CA ASP A 29 32.36 -7.75 -23.22
C ASP A 29 33.17 -8.66 -22.29
N GLY A 30 33.14 -9.99 -22.57
CA GLY A 30 34.18 -10.91 -22.10
C GLY A 30 33.78 -12.38 -22.20
N LYS A 31 34.63 -13.17 -22.84
CA LYS A 31 34.39 -14.53 -23.36
C LYS A 31 35.13 -15.58 -22.51
N ASP A 32 34.78 -16.84 -22.78
CA ASP A 32 35.53 -18.09 -22.50
C ASP A 32 35.19 -18.88 -21.23
N GLY A 33 35.01 -20.18 -21.46
CA GLY A 33 34.53 -21.16 -20.50
C GLY A 33 35.63 -22.01 -19.87
N GLY A 34 35.22 -23.12 -19.27
CA GLY A 34 36.13 -24.13 -18.73
C GLY A 34 35.49 -24.97 -17.64
N SER A 35 35.37 -26.27 -17.92
CA SER A 35 35.07 -27.32 -16.95
C SER A 35 36.06 -27.36 -15.78
N GLY A 36 35.53 -27.68 -14.59
CA GLY A 36 36.21 -28.54 -13.63
C GLY A 36 36.57 -27.90 -12.29
N ALA A 37 35.83 -28.27 -11.24
CA ALA A 37 36.40 -28.75 -9.96
C ALA A 37 35.25 -29.08 -8.97
N ARG A 38 35.19 -30.34 -8.51
CA ARG A 38 34.52 -30.71 -7.26
C ARG A 38 35.32 -30.16 -6.07
N PRO A 39 34.68 -29.99 -4.91
CA PRO A 39 35.20 -30.73 -3.76
C PRO A 39 34.12 -31.50 -2.98
N SER A 40 34.56 -32.64 -2.44
CA SER A 40 33.86 -33.50 -1.50
C SER A 40 33.87 -32.93 -0.08
N ALA A 41 32.77 -33.22 0.62
CA ALA A 41 32.66 -33.70 2.00
C ALA A 41 32.88 -32.77 3.22
N ALA A 42 31.86 -32.87 4.07
CA ALA A 42 31.85 -32.96 5.54
C ALA A 42 31.90 -31.66 6.35
N SER A 43 30.79 -31.39 7.05
CA SER A 43 30.77 -31.11 8.49
C SER A 43 29.34 -31.29 9.02
N THR A 44 29.12 -32.29 9.86
CA THR A 44 27.92 -32.46 10.69
C THR A 44 28.00 -31.54 11.90
N PRO A 45 26.97 -30.73 12.23
CA PRO A 45 26.84 -30.22 13.58
C PRO A 45 26.12 -31.23 14.46
N THR A 46 26.75 -31.45 15.61
CA THR A 46 26.34 -32.30 16.72
C THR A 46 24.99 -31.89 17.31
N ALA A 47 24.22 -32.87 17.75
CA ALA A 47 23.12 -32.67 18.67
C ALA A 47 23.67 -32.12 19.99
N GLY A 48 23.12 -30.99 20.43
CA GLY A 48 23.25 -30.45 21.78
C GLY A 48 21.88 -30.46 22.43
N THR A 49 21.64 -31.44 23.29
CA THR A 49 20.52 -31.47 24.24
C THR A 49 20.96 -30.85 25.55
N GLY A 50 20.19 -29.89 26.04
CA GLY A 50 20.31 -29.20 27.33
C GLY A 50 19.71 -27.82 27.14
N GLY A 51 18.52 -27.49 27.62
CA GLY A 51 17.91 -27.85 28.90
C GLY A 51 17.64 -26.55 29.64
N GLU A 52 16.51 -26.49 30.32
CA GLU A 52 16.08 -25.48 31.30
C GLU A 52 15.08 -24.42 30.81
N ASP A 53 13.85 -24.66 31.25
CA ASP A 53 12.76 -23.73 31.48
C ASP A 53 13.20 -22.36 32.00
N GLY A 54 12.70 -21.32 31.33
CA GLY A 54 12.66 -19.95 31.81
C GLY A 54 11.28 -19.38 31.55
N THR A 55 10.40 -19.55 32.53
CA THR A 55 9.15 -18.80 32.69
C THR A 55 9.40 -17.29 32.57
N GLY A 56 8.59 -16.62 31.76
CA GLY A 56 8.59 -15.17 31.61
C GLY A 56 7.45 -14.70 30.73
N THR A 57 6.22 -14.90 31.19
CA THR A 57 5.12 -14.01 30.83
C THR A 57 5.46 -12.65 31.44
N GLU A 58 5.78 -11.70 30.57
CA GLU A 58 5.72 -10.26 30.81
C GLU A 58 5.01 -9.75 29.53
N ASP A 59 3.69 -9.63 29.56
CA ASP A 59 2.95 -8.48 30.06
C ASP A 59 3.34 -7.19 29.32
N GLY A 60 2.38 -6.67 28.56
CA GLY A 60 2.26 -5.26 28.25
C GLY A 60 3.41 -4.65 27.45
N GLU A 61 3.28 -4.66 26.13
CA GLU A 61 3.30 -3.37 25.46
C GLU A 61 2.26 -3.44 24.35
N ASP A 62 1.06 -3.00 24.73
CA ASP A 62 0.14 -2.33 23.82
C ASP A 62 1.01 -1.30 23.10
N ALA A 63 1.52 -1.67 21.93
CA ALA A 63 2.00 -0.68 21.00
C ALA A 63 0.73 0.06 20.57
N GLU A 64 0.32 1.03 21.37
CA GLU A 64 -0.54 2.11 20.92
C GLU A 64 0.10 2.55 19.61
N GLU A 65 -0.54 2.18 18.48
CA GLU A 65 -0.25 2.84 17.23
C GLU A 65 -0.33 4.33 17.56
N PRO A 66 0.70 5.14 17.23
CA PRO A 66 0.61 6.56 17.50
C PRO A 66 -0.68 7.02 16.85
N ASP A 67 -1.61 7.47 17.69
CA ASP A 67 -2.84 8.13 17.28
C ASP A 67 -2.41 9.03 16.13
N ARG A 68 -2.84 8.74 14.90
CA ARG A 68 -2.30 9.44 13.72
C ARG A 68 -2.65 10.94 13.72
N ASP A 69 -3.52 11.33 14.66
CA ASP A 69 -3.85 12.70 15.05
C ASP A 69 -2.83 13.36 16.02
N GLU A 70 -1.95 12.60 16.68
CA GLU A 70 -0.93 13.14 17.61
C GLU A 70 0.17 13.93 16.91
N ALA A 71 0.40 13.69 15.62
CA ALA A 71 1.26 14.54 14.80
C ALA A 71 0.78 16.00 14.73
N ALA A 72 -0.45 16.31 15.18
CA ALA A 72 -1.10 17.62 15.06
C ALA A 72 -1.49 18.26 16.41
N LYS A 73 -0.86 17.90 17.54
CA LYS A 73 -1.07 18.59 18.84
C LYS A 73 -0.47 20.02 18.90
N GLY A 74 0.17 20.49 17.82
CA GLY A 74 0.73 21.84 17.69
C GLY A 74 -0.20 22.86 17.04
N PRO A 75 0.17 24.16 17.04
CA PRO A 75 -0.58 25.20 16.33
C PRO A 75 -0.75 24.87 14.84
N LYS A 76 -1.87 25.32 14.28
CA LYS A 76 -2.26 25.08 12.89
C LYS A 76 -2.26 26.38 12.10
N VAL A 77 -1.91 26.28 10.82
CA VAL A 77 -1.87 27.42 9.91
C VAL A 77 -3.30 27.94 9.66
N PRO A 78 -3.59 29.24 9.87
CA PRO A 78 -4.90 29.83 9.59
C PRO A 78 -5.27 29.73 8.10
N GLU A 79 -6.58 29.69 7.80
CA GLU A 79 -7.06 29.57 6.41
C GLU A 79 -6.49 30.63 5.45
N ALA A 80 -6.31 31.86 5.95
CA ALA A 80 -5.78 32.98 5.17
C ALA A 80 -4.32 32.76 4.71
N GLU A 81 -3.57 31.93 5.43
CA GLU A 81 -2.16 31.63 5.20
C GLU A 81 -1.95 30.30 4.46
N LEU A 82 -3.02 29.58 4.13
CA LEU A 82 -2.97 28.36 3.31
C LEU A 82 -2.67 28.70 1.84
N THR A 83 -1.38 28.83 1.53
CA THR A 83 -0.87 29.09 0.18
C THR A 83 0.17 28.06 -0.23
N PRO A 84 0.06 27.45 -1.43
CA PRO A 84 1.09 26.55 -1.94
C PRO A 84 2.33 27.35 -2.38
N ALA A 85 3.49 26.68 -2.45
CA ALA A 85 4.71 27.27 -3.00
C ALA A 85 4.56 27.70 -4.47
N THR A 86 3.69 27.03 -5.23
CA THR A 86 3.37 27.38 -6.62
C THR A 86 1.87 27.30 -6.89
N GLY A 87 1.36 28.22 -7.72
CA GLY A 87 -0.05 28.20 -8.14
C GLY A 87 -1.02 28.63 -7.05
N SER A 88 -2.17 27.97 -6.95
CA SER A 88 -3.22 28.29 -5.98
C SER A 88 -4.10 27.07 -5.70
N PHE A 89 -4.54 26.92 -4.44
CA PHE A 89 -5.53 25.91 -4.09
C PHE A 89 -6.92 26.29 -4.59
N SER A 90 -7.63 25.31 -5.13
CA SER A 90 -9.07 25.40 -5.35
C SER A 90 -9.82 25.50 -4.02
N LYS A 91 -11.10 25.91 -4.08
CA LYS A 91 -11.95 26.02 -2.88
C LYS A 91 -12.09 24.70 -2.11
N LYS A 92 -12.18 23.58 -2.83
CA LYS A 92 -12.28 22.24 -2.22
C LYS A 92 -11.00 21.85 -1.50
N GLN A 93 -9.86 22.09 -2.15
CA GLN A 93 -8.54 21.86 -1.57
C GLN A 93 -8.32 22.72 -0.33
N LYS A 94 -8.70 24.02 -0.36
CA LYS A 94 -8.63 24.88 0.84
C LYS A 94 -9.47 24.34 1.99
N LYS A 95 -10.73 23.95 1.74
CA LYS A 95 -11.60 23.37 2.77
C LYS A 95 -11.00 22.11 3.39
N TYR A 96 -10.40 21.25 2.58
CA TYR A 96 -9.69 20.07 3.06
C TYR A 96 -8.50 20.42 3.97
N LEU A 97 -7.85 21.56 3.76
CA LEU A 97 -6.64 21.98 4.47
C LEU A 97 -6.91 22.79 5.75
N VAL A 98 -8.10 23.38 5.88
CA VAL A 98 -8.50 24.13 7.09
C VAL A 98 -8.37 23.22 8.32
N ASP A 99 -7.75 23.77 9.37
CA ASP A 99 -7.48 23.06 10.63
C ASP A 99 -6.70 21.75 10.47
N ARG A 100 -5.91 21.59 9.41
CA ARG A 100 -5.15 20.36 9.14
C ARG A 100 -3.69 20.54 8.77
N VAL A 101 -3.24 21.76 8.54
CA VAL A 101 -1.82 22.04 8.27
C VAL A 101 -1.12 22.47 9.56
N PRO A 102 -0.23 21.65 10.14
CA PRO A 102 0.61 22.08 11.24
C PRO A 102 1.51 23.25 10.84
N GLU A 103 1.84 24.12 11.78
CA GLU A 103 2.85 25.16 11.54
C GLU A 103 4.17 24.56 11.03
N GLY A 104 4.76 25.22 10.03
CA GLY A 104 6.00 24.77 9.40
C GLY A 104 5.86 23.59 8.43
N MET A 105 4.67 22.99 8.29
CA MET A 105 4.40 21.97 7.28
C MET A 105 3.92 22.60 5.97
N ASP A 106 4.31 22.02 4.83
CA ASP A 106 3.82 22.46 3.51
C ASP A 106 2.33 22.09 3.34
N PRO A 107 1.42 23.07 3.14
CA PRO A 107 0.03 22.79 2.85
C PRO A 107 -0.18 21.86 1.64
N ALA A 108 0.71 21.90 0.64
CA ALA A 108 0.63 21.02 -0.52
C ALA A 108 0.88 19.56 -0.14
N ALA A 109 1.81 19.28 0.79
CA ALA A 109 2.07 17.92 1.26
C ALA A 109 0.86 17.33 2.01
N VAL A 110 0.16 18.15 2.81
CA VAL A 110 -1.07 17.73 3.48
C VAL A 110 -2.18 17.42 2.46
N LEU A 111 -2.28 18.24 1.42
CA LEU A 111 -3.24 18.00 0.33
C LEU A 111 -2.90 16.73 -0.47
N GLU A 112 -1.63 16.47 -0.72
CA GLU A 112 -1.16 15.25 -1.38
C GLU A 112 -1.52 14.02 -0.56
N ALA A 113 -1.36 14.05 0.77
CA ALA A 113 -1.80 12.96 1.64
C ALA A 113 -3.31 12.68 1.53
N GLY A 114 -4.13 13.72 1.39
CA GLY A 114 -5.57 13.56 1.15
C GLY A 114 -5.91 12.99 -0.22
N THR A 115 -5.18 13.42 -1.24
CA THR A 115 -5.35 12.91 -2.61
C THR A 115 -4.94 11.44 -2.68
N ALA A 116 -3.85 11.06 -2.01
CA ALA A 116 -3.42 9.67 -1.89
C ALA A 116 -4.45 8.81 -1.15
N ALA A 117 -5.15 9.35 -0.16
CA ALA A 117 -6.26 8.65 0.48
C ALA A 117 -7.41 8.36 -0.50
N CYS A 118 -7.81 9.35 -1.30
CA CYS A 118 -8.81 9.16 -2.37
C CYS A 118 -8.38 8.10 -3.38
N ASP A 119 -7.13 8.13 -3.83
CA ASP A 119 -6.58 7.14 -4.76
C ASP A 119 -6.57 5.74 -4.13
N ARG A 120 -6.21 5.63 -2.85
CA ARG A 120 -6.22 4.35 -2.13
C ARG A 120 -7.64 3.79 -1.99
N ILE A 121 -8.62 4.63 -1.68
CA ILE A 121 -10.03 4.22 -1.62
C ILE A 121 -10.49 3.73 -2.99
N GLY A 122 -10.24 4.51 -4.05
CA GLY A 122 -10.65 4.16 -5.40
C GLY A 122 -10.03 2.86 -5.88
N THR A 123 -8.71 2.74 -5.81
CA THR A 123 -7.99 1.53 -6.23
C THR A 123 -8.37 0.29 -5.45
N THR A 124 -8.66 0.43 -4.15
CA THR A 124 -9.13 -0.70 -3.32
C THR A 124 -10.55 -1.06 -3.70
N ALA A 125 -11.46 -0.09 -3.86
CA ALA A 125 -12.86 -0.34 -4.21
C ALA A 125 -13.03 -0.93 -5.61
N ASP A 126 -12.18 -0.53 -6.56
CA ASP A 126 -12.14 -1.09 -7.91
C ASP A 126 -11.73 -2.57 -7.91
N ALA A 127 -10.83 -2.95 -6.98
CA ALA A 127 -10.39 -4.33 -6.83
C ALA A 127 -11.38 -5.18 -6.01
N ASP A 128 -11.79 -4.68 -4.85
CA ASP A 128 -12.76 -5.29 -3.94
C ASP A 128 -13.44 -4.22 -3.07
N ARG A 129 -14.74 -4.04 -3.32
CA ARG A 129 -15.55 -3.06 -2.61
C ARG A 129 -15.68 -3.36 -1.11
N GLU A 130 -15.80 -4.63 -0.72
CA GLU A 130 -15.95 -5.00 0.69
C GLU A 130 -14.63 -4.86 1.44
N ALA A 131 -13.50 -5.11 0.75
CA ALA A 131 -12.18 -4.79 1.29
C ALA A 131 -12.01 -3.28 1.53
N ALA A 132 -12.47 -2.43 0.61
CA ALA A 132 -12.44 -0.98 0.79
C ALA A 132 -13.28 -0.53 2.00
N VAL A 133 -14.47 -1.11 2.19
CA VAL A 133 -15.32 -0.83 3.36
C VAL A 133 -14.63 -1.28 4.66
N SER A 134 -13.98 -2.44 4.65
CA SER A 134 -13.25 -2.95 5.82
C SER A 134 -12.06 -2.07 6.17
N ALA A 135 -11.22 -1.71 5.19
CA ALA A 135 -10.07 -0.83 5.37
C ALA A 135 -10.46 0.56 5.89
N LEU A 136 -11.61 1.09 5.46
CA LEU A 136 -12.17 2.34 5.98
C LEU A 136 -12.60 2.18 7.45
N LYS A 137 -13.33 1.11 7.77
CA LYS A 137 -13.82 0.83 9.12
C LYS A 137 -12.69 0.59 10.12
N GLU A 138 -11.60 -0.03 9.68
CA GLU A 138 -10.41 -0.32 10.47
C GLU A 138 -9.44 0.86 10.54
N GLY A 139 -9.71 1.97 9.83
CA GLY A 139 -8.87 3.16 9.85
C GLY A 139 -7.55 3.02 9.10
N GLU A 140 -7.38 1.97 8.28
CA GLU A 140 -6.14 1.70 7.54
C GLU A 140 -5.80 2.81 6.54
N ILE A 141 -6.83 3.46 5.99
CA ILE A 141 -6.70 4.60 5.08
C ILE A 141 -6.76 5.89 5.89
N ALA A 142 -5.59 6.40 6.27
CA ALA A 142 -5.48 7.69 6.95
C ALA A 142 -6.12 8.81 6.13
N ASN A 143 -6.69 9.81 6.81
CA ASN A 143 -7.33 10.99 6.20
C ASN A 143 -8.60 10.71 5.37
N ALA A 144 -9.12 9.48 5.36
CA ALA A 144 -10.19 9.06 4.46
C ALA A 144 -11.46 9.92 4.56
N GLU A 145 -12.00 10.11 5.76
CA GLU A 145 -13.28 10.81 5.95
C GLU A 145 -13.24 12.24 5.39
N ALA A 146 -12.27 13.04 5.84
CA ALA A 146 -12.12 14.41 5.39
C ALA A 146 -11.70 14.52 3.91
N ALA A 147 -10.96 13.54 3.37
CA ALA A 147 -10.65 13.47 1.95
C ALA A 147 -11.92 13.25 1.11
N VAL A 148 -12.79 12.32 1.51
CA VAL A 148 -14.06 12.06 0.83
C VAL A 148 -14.99 13.27 0.92
N ASP A 149 -15.06 13.95 2.06
CA ASP A 149 -15.93 15.13 2.25
C ASP A 149 -15.63 16.30 1.31
N HIS A 150 -14.36 16.42 0.88
CA HIS A 150 -13.89 17.63 0.22
C HIS A 150 -13.25 17.37 -1.14
N LEU A 151 -12.46 16.30 -1.27
CA LEU A 151 -11.67 15.99 -2.45
C LEU A 151 -12.39 14.98 -3.35
N CYS A 152 -12.87 13.86 -2.80
CA CYS A 152 -13.46 12.75 -3.55
C CYS A 152 -14.87 12.32 -3.05
N PRO A 153 -15.88 13.20 -3.16
CA PRO A 153 -17.24 12.95 -2.64
C PRO A 153 -17.96 11.77 -3.32
N GLU A 154 -17.48 11.29 -4.46
CA GLU A 154 -17.97 10.08 -5.12
C GLU A 154 -17.86 8.83 -4.24
N TYR A 155 -16.93 8.79 -3.28
CA TYR A 155 -16.73 7.66 -2.37
C TYR A 155 -17.56 7.75 -1.07
N GLU A 156 -18.41 8.76 -0.90
CA GLU A 156 -19.33 8.84 0.25
C GLU A 156 -20.15 7.56 0.53
N PRO A 157 -20.63 6.81 -0.48
CA PRO A 157 -21.35 5.57 -0.23
C PRO A 157 -20.51 4.50 0.47
N LEU A 158 -19.17 4.54 0.33
CA LEU A 158 -18.26 3.62 1.01
C LEU A 158 -18.12 3.99 2.50
N LEU A 159 -18.04 5.29 2.83
CA LEU A 159 -18.04 5.74 4.24
C LEU A 159 -19.33 5.35 4.96
N LYS A 160 -20.49 5.51 4.30
CA LYS A 160 -21.79 5.10 4.85
C LYS A 160 -21.85 3.59 5.07
N ALA A 161 -21.32 2.80 4.12
CA ALA A 161 -21.25 1.35 4.27
C ALA A 161 -20.30 0.92 5.42
N ALA A 162 -19.25 1.69 5.67
CA ALA A 162 -18.34 1.48 6.80
C ALA A 162 -18.91 1.94 8.16
N GLY A 163 -20.02 2.69 8.17
CA GLY A 163 -20.63 3.23 9.39
C GLY A 163 -19.96 4.51 9.91
N LEU A 164 -19.22 5.22 9.07
CA LEU A 164 -18.50 6.46 9.40
C LEU A 164 -19.31 7.73 9.07
N LYS A 165 -20.53 7.60 8.54
CA LYS A 165 -21.42 8.69 8.14
C LYS A 165 -22.89 8.35 8.36
#